data_AF-A0A542IWQ3-F1
#
_entry.id   AF-A0A542IWQ3-F1
#
_cell.length_a   1.000
_cell.length_b   1.000
_cell.length_c   1.000
_cell.angle_alpha   90.00
_cell.angle_beta   90.00
_cell.angle_gamma   90.00
#
_symmetry.space_group_name_H-M   'P 1'
#
loop_
_entity.id
_entity.type
_entity.pdbx_description
1 polymer ?
#
loop_
_entity_poly.entity_id
_entity_poly.type
_entity_poly.pdbx_seq_one_letter_code
_entity_poly.pdbx_strand_id
1 'polypeptide(L)'
;MVDNDFGGDPDGLVSLAHILLRSGPDMTVLVTTSPLDPGLAEAAGADPATTAGRGAELAGQLLELMGLSGVRVITGAEATGVTPEQVSPAARAIAEESSRFERTTILCGGPLTNIAAALRLDPPLARRAMLVWVGGTLAEADRGEYNSDTDLDAATEVLASGIPLVRIPSEEYSRMTIAVDAVKNELAAVSAVGSWLAERLLDVPPFVQLGGTLTLGDSVLVAFLPGVDAPARRVAPGTAVHGQVDGAALWDDLMRQLAAQGS
;
A
#
# COMPACT_ATOMS: atom_id res chain seq x y z
N MET A 1 6.47 4.54 6.75
CA MET A 1 6.71 3.22 6.14
C MET A 1 5.54 2.91 5.23
N VAL A 2 5.80 2.31 4.08
CA VAL A 2 4.78 1.86 3.13
C VAL A 2 4.97 0.36 2.94
N ASP A 3 3.97 -0.44 3.30
CA ASP A 3 3.96 -1.89 3.11
C ASP A 3 2.86 -2.25 2.13
N ASN A 4 3.20 -2.94 1.05
CA ASN A 4 2.19 -3.30 0.05
C ASN A 4 2.58 -4.52 -0.77
N ASP A 5 1.61 -5.17 -1.41
CA ASP A 5 1.80 -6.31 -2.29
C ASP A 5 1.95 -5.88 -3.76
N PHE A 6 2.88 -4.95 -4.04
CA PHE A 6 3.10 -4.32 -5.36
C PHE A 6 3.29 -5.27 -6.57
N GLY A 7 3.45 -6.57 -6.33
CA GLY A 7 3.45 -7.61 -7.35
C GLY A 7 2.06 -8.00 -7.86
N GLY A 8 0.99 -7.55 -7.19
CA GLY A 8 -0.42 -7.83 -7.46
C GLY A 8 -1.11 -6.71 -8.23
N ASP A 9 -2.14 -6.11 -7.62
CA ASP A 9 -2.88 -5.00 -8.24
C ASP A 9 -1.93 -3.79 -8.42
N PRO A 10 -1.81 -3.23 -9.63
CA PRO A 10 -0.97 -2.07 -9.89
C PRO A 10 -1.39 -0.77 -9.18
N ASP A 11 -2.58 -0.69 -8.58
CA ASP A 11 -2.99 0.51 -7.83
C ASP A 11 -2.09 0.84 -6.62
N GLY A 12 -1.51 -0.17 -5.99
CA GLY A 12 -0.50 -0.01 -4.94
C GLY A 12 0.72 0.81 -5.40
N LEU A 13 1.15 0.63 -6.66
CA LEU A 13 2.26 1.41 -7.24
C LEU A 13 1.86 2.88 -7.47
N VAL A 14 0.60 3.14 -7.82
CA VAL A 14 0.06 4.51 -7.93
C VAL A 14 0.07 5.19 -6.57
N SER A 15 -0.39 4.48 -5.54
CA SER A 15 -0.36 4.95 -4.15
C SER A 15 1.07 5.25 -3.69
N LEU A 16 2.03 4.36 -3.97
CA LEU A 16 3.44 4.56 -3.64
C LEU A 16 4.03 5.80 -4.33
N ALA A 17 3.78 5.96 -5.64
CA ALA A 17 4.23 7.15 -6.38
C ALA A 17 3.69 8.43 -5.72
N HIS A 18 2.40 8.47 -5.41
CA HIS A 18 1.77 9.63 -4.78
C HIS A 18 2.33 9.92 -3.38
N ILE A 19 2.53 8.87 -2.56
CA ILE A 19 3.14 9.00 -1.23
C ILE A 19 4.54 9.60 -1.34
N LEU A 20 5.36 9.11 -2.27
CA LEU A 20 6.73 9.58 -2.46
C LEU A 20 6.77 11.02 -2.95
N LEU A 21 5.89 11.40 -3.88
CA LEU A 21 5.75 12.79 -4.37
C LEU A 21 5.35 13.77 -3.25
N ARG A 22 4.55 13.31 -2.29
CA ARG A 22 4.12 14.12 -1.13
C ARG A 22 5.07 14.06 0.07
N SER A 23 6.10 13.23 0.02
CA SER A 23 7.06 13.07 1.11
C SER A 23 8.06 14.22 1.10
N GLY A 24 8.04 15.03 2.17
CA GLY A 24 8.97 16.15 2.33
C GLY A 24 10.40 15.70 2.66
N PRO A 25 11.39 16.62 2.62
CA PRO A 25 12.80 16.29 2.86
C PRO A 25 13.10 15.79 4.28
N ASP A 26 12.24 16.10 5.25
CA ASP A 26 12.39 15.65 6.64
C ASP A 26 11.78 14.26 6.91
N MET A 27 11.18 13.63 5.89
CA MET A 27 10.55 12.32 6.01
C MET A 27 11.51 11.22 5.58
N THR A 28 11.71 10.23 6.46
CA THR A 28 12.37 8.97 6.08
C THR A 28 11.32 7.97 5.62
N VAL A 29 11.41 7.53 4.37
CA VAL A 29 10.52 6.52 3.80
C VAL A 29 11.25 5.18 3.69
N LEU A 30 10.62 4.13 4.22
CA LEU A 30 10.97 2.73 4.03
C LEU A 30 9.80 2.07 3.32
N VAL A 31 10.10 1.34 2.24
CA VAL A 31 9.15 0.54 1.48
C VAL A 31 9.40 -0.94 1.78
N THR A 32 8.34 -1.68 2.11
CA THR A 32 8.37 -3.13 2.27
C THR A 32 7.34 -3.78 1.36
N THR A 33 7.61 -5.01 0.94
CA THR A 33 6.74 -5.72 0.00
C THR A 33 6.15 -6.98 0.61
N SER A 34 4.86 -7.21 0.38
CA SER A 34 4.08 -8.30 0.96
C SER A 34 3.75 -9.37 -0.09
N PRO A 35 3.47 -10.61 0.34
CA PRO A 35 3.11 -11.69 -0.57
C PRO A 35 1.68 -11.48 -1.10
N LEU A 36 1.37 -12.11 -2.22
CA LEU A 36 -0.01 -12.21 -2.73
C LEU A 36 -0.70 -13.46 -2.20
N ASP A 37 -2.03 -13.47 -2.27
CA ASP A 37 -2.80 -14.72 -2.23
C ASP A 37 -2.26 -15.71 -3.28
N PRO A 38 -1.88 -16.94 -2.89
CA PRO A 38 -1.33 -17.92 -3.82
C PRO A 38 -2.28 -18.26 -4.98
N GLY A 39 -3.59 -18.32 -4.73
CA GLY A 39 -4.59 -18.62 -5.76
C GLY A 39 -4.69 -17.51 -6.80
N LEU A 40 -4.69 -16.25 -6.35
CA LEU A 40 -4.65 -15.09 -7.25
C LEU A 40 -3.34 -15.04 -8.04
N ALA A 41 -2.20 -15.30 -7.39
CA ALA A 41 -0.90 -15.33 -8.04
C ALA A 41 -0.87 -16.39 -9.17
N GLU A 42 -1.33 -17.61 -8.89
CA GLU A 42 -1.43 -18.68 -9.90
C GLU A 42 -2.39 -18.29 -11.04
N ALA A 43 -3.56 -17.73 -10.72
CA ALA A 43 -4.53 -17.29 -11.71
C ALA A 43 -3.98 -16.19 -12.63
N ALA A 44 -3.11 -15.33 -12.11
CA ALA A 44 -2.39 -14.29 -12.85
C ALA A 44 -1.13 -14.81 -13.58
N GLY A 45 -0.82 -16.11 -13.46
CA GLY A 45 0.37 -16.72 -14.08
C GLY A 45 1.69 -16.33 -13.41
N ALA A 46 1.66 -15.90 -12.15
CA ALA A 46 2.83 -15.64 -11.32
C ALA A 46 3.18 -16.87 -10.47
N ASP A 47 4.45 -17.00 -10.09
CA ASP A 47 4.89 -17.99 -9.11
C ASP A 47 4.60 -17.47 -7.70
N PRO A 48 3.69 -18.11 -6.91
CA PRO A 48 3.35 -17.68 -5.57
C PRO A 48 4.54 -17.51 -4.63
N ALA A 49 5.62 -18.26 -4.85
CA ALA A 49 6.81 -18.24 -4.00
C ALA A 49 7.76 -17.05 -4.23
N THR A 50 7.41 -16.13 -5.14
CA THR A 50 8.27 -14.99 -5.54
C THR A 50 7.52 -13.66 -5.63
N THR A 51 6.29 -13.60 -5.13
CA THR A 51 5.39 -12.46 -5.31
C THR A 51 5.87 -11.21 -4.59
N ALA A 52 6.41 -11.34 -3.38
CA ALA A 52 6.96 -10.21 -2.64
C ALA A 52 8.25 -9.70 -3.30
N GLY A 53 9.11 -10.62 -3.77
CA GLY A 53 10.31 -10.30 -4.55
C GLY A 53 10.00 -9.52 -5.82
N ARG A 54 9.01 -9.97 -6.61
CA ARG A 54 8.53 -9.25 -7.80
C ARG A 54 7.96 -7.87 -7.46
N GLY A 55 7.22 -7.76 -6.36
CA GLY A 55 6.76 -6.47 -5.87
C GLY A 55 7.91 -5.52 -5.54
N ALA A 56 9.01 -6.03 -4.97
CA ALA A 56 10.19 -5.23 -4.67
C ALA A 56 10.90 -4.75 -5.94
N GLU A 57 10.96 -5.58 -6.99
CA GLU A 57 11.49 -5.18 -8.29
C GLU A 57 10.66 -4.06 -8.93
N LEU A 58 9.32 -4.16 -8.90
CA LEU A 58 8.43 -3.14 -9.45
C LEU A 58 8.50 -1.82 -8.67
N ALA A 59 8.52 -1.87 -7.35
CA ALA A 59 8.74 -0.68 -6.52
C ALA A 59 10.12 -0.06 -6.82
N GLY A 60 11.16 -0.88 -6.96
CA GLY A 60 12.51 -0.42 -7.33
C GLY A 60 12.55 0.30 -8.68
N GLN A 61 11.87 -0.24 -9.71
CA GLN A 61 11.75 0.39 -11.02
C GLN A 61 11.03 1.75 -10.94
N LEU A 62 9.96 1.84 -10.15
CA LEU A 62 9.26 3.10 -9.93
C LEU A 62 10.18 4.15 -9.28
N LEU A 63 10.92 3.76 -8.23
CA LEU A 63 11.88 4.64 -7.57
C LEU A 63 12.97 5.13 -8.53
N GLU A 64 13.51 4.25 -9.37
CA GLU A 64 14.49 4.61 -10.40
C GLU A 64 13.91 5.61 -11.40
N LEU A 65 12.69 5.37 -11.88
CA LEU A 65 12.00 6.26 -12.81
C LEU A 65 11.70 7.65 -12.20
N MET A 66 11.46 7.69 -10.89
CA MET A 66 11.28 8.94 -10.13
C MET A 66 12.61 9.62 -9.74
N GLY A 67 13.76 8.98 -10.00
CA GLY A 67 15.08 9.48 -9.63
C GLY A 67 15.39 9.43 -8.13
N LEU A 68 14.74 8.53 -7.38
CA LEU A 68 14.85 8.43 -5.93
C LEU A 68 15.81 7.31 -5.50
N SER A 69 17.01 7.68 -5.05
CA SER A 69 18.05 6.74 -4.59
C SER A 69 18.15 6.57 -3.07
N GLY A 70 17.48 7.44 -2.29
CA GLY A 70 17.52 7.43 -0.83
C GLY A 70 16.47 6.54 -0.15
N VAL A 71 15.51 6.02 -0.91
CA VAL A 71 14.41 5.20 -0.40
C VAL A 71 14.77 3.72 -0.53
N ARG A 72 14.71 2.99 0.58
CA ARG A 72 14.99 1.55 0.60
C ARG A 72 13.70 0.77 0.32
N VAL A 73 13.81 -0.24 -0.54
CA VAL A 73 12.78 -1.26 -0.79
C VAL A 73 13.29 -2.58 -0.23
N ILE A 74 12.52 -3.21 0.66
CA ILE A 74 12.90 -4.44 1.36
C ILE A 74 11.84 -5.52 1.10
N THR A 75 12.28 -6.63 0.51
CA THR A 75 11.42 -7.80 0.29
C THR A 75 10.93 -8.38 1.62
N GLY A 76 9.62 -8.63 1.71
CA GLY A 76 9.02 -9.29 2.87
C GLY A 76 8.97 -10.79 2.77
N ALA A 77 7.98 -11.37 3.43
CA ALA A 77 7.73 -12.80 3.34
C ALA A 77 7.16 -13.16 1.95
N GLU A 78 7.57 -14.30 1.40
CA GLU A 78 7.03 -14.84 0.14
C GLU A 78 5.76 -15.68 0.35
N ALA A 79 5.39 -15.94 1.60
CA ALA A 79 4.22 -16.73 1.95
C ALA A 79 3.56 -16.15 3.20
N THR A 80 2.27 -16.43 3.35
CA THR A 80 1.47 -16.13 4.54
C THR A 80 1.66 -17.18 5.62
N GLY A 81 1.10 -16.98 6.83
CA GLY A 81 1.22 -17.95 7.92
C GLY A 81 2.66 -18.10 8.47
N VAL A 82 3.46 -17.04 8.35
CA VAL A 82 4.88 -17.00 8.72
C VAL A 82 5.05 -17.24 10.22
N THR A 83 5.82 -18.26 10.62
CA THR A 83 6.05 -18.54 12.05
C THR A 83 7.02 -17.53 12.69
N PRO A 84 7.07 -17.42 14.03
CA PRO A 84 8.04 -16.55 14.72
C PRO A 84 9.51 -16.82 14.34
N GLU A 85 9.83 -18.05 13.94
CA GLU A 85 11.19 -18.45 13.52
C GLU A 85 11.53 -17.96 12.10
N GLN A 86 10.53 -17.64 11.29
CA GLN A 86 10.67 -17.24 9.89
C GLN A 86 10.67 -15.72 9.73
N VAL A 87 11.63 -15.04 10.34
CA VAL A 87 11.70 -13.57 10.30
C VAL A 87 12.11 -13.07 8.91
N SER A 88 11.18 -12.43 8.18
CA SER A 88 11.45 -11.83 6.88
C SER A 88 12.35 -10.57 6.98
N PRO A 89 13.06 -10.19 5.90
CA PRO A 89 13.83 -8.94 5.88
C PRO A 89 12.95 -7.71 6.13
N ALA A 90 11.72 -7.67 5.59
CA ALA A 90 10.78 -6.58 5.86
C ALA A 90 10.40 -6.47 7.34
N ALA A 91 10.04 -7.58 7.99
CA ALA A 91 9.67 -7.57 9.41
C ALA A 91 10.80 -7.04 10.30
N ARG A 92 12.04 -7.46 10.01
CA ARG A 92 13.24 -6.94 10.66
C ARG A 92 13.45 -5.45 10.39
N ALA A 93 13.34 -5.03 9.13
CA ALA A 93 13.51 -3.63 8.75
C ALA A 93 12.46 -2.72 9.41
N ILE A 94 11.20 -3.16 9.52
CA ILE A 94 10.14 -2.42 10.20
C ILE A 94 10.47 -2.26 11.69
N ALA A 95 10.86 -3.34 12.36
CA ALA A 95 11.23 -3.31 13.78
C ALA A 95 12.43 -2.38 14.01
N GLU A 96 13.51 -2.56 13.26
CA GLU A 96 14.74 -1.78 13.39
C GLU A 96 14.53 -0.31 13.05
N GLU A 97 13.88 0.01 11.93
CA GLU A 97 13.74 1.38 11.47
C GLU A 97 12.78 2.16 12.38
N SER A 98 11.68 1.54 12.81
CA SER A 98 10.74 2.21 13.73
C SER A 98 11.36 2.52 15.09
N SER A 99 12.38 1.78 15.53
CA SER A 99 13.10 2.05 16.79
C SER A 99 13.92 3.35 16.75
N ARG A 100 14.20 3.89 15.56
CA ARG A 100 15.00 5.10 15.35
C ARG A 100 14.20 6.40 15.46
N PHE A 101 12.87 6.30 15.50
CA PHE A 101 11.97 7.45 15.49
C PHE A 101 11.04 7.42 16.70
N GLU A 102 10.69 8.59 17.24
CA GLU A 102 9.73 8.69 18.34
C GLU A 102 8.32 8.24 17.94
N ARG A 103 7.95 8.46 16.66
CA ARG A 103 6.67 8.05 16.08
C ARG A 103 6.87 7.59 14.65
N THR A 104 6.27 6.45 14.32
CA THR A 104 6.26 5.88 12.96
C THR A 104 4.82 5.78 12.45
N THR A 105 4.56 6.19 11.22
CA THR A 105 3.31 5.84 10.52
C THR A 105 3.59 4.73 9.53
N ILE A 106 2.79 3.66 9.59
CA ILE A 106 2.81 2.55 8.65
C ILE A 106 1.55 2.67 7.79
N LEU A 107 1.72 2.86 6.49
CA LEU A 107 0.66 2.83 5.49
C LEU A 107 0.70 1.45 4.83
N CYS A 108 -0.35 0.65 4.99
CA CYS A 108 -0.38 -0.73 4.53
C CYS A 108 -1.52 -0.92 3.53
N GLY A 109 -1.17 -1.25 2.27
CA GLY A 109 -2.10 -1.55 1.18
C GLY A 109 -2.30 -3.04 0.90
N GLY A 110 -1.54 -3.91 1.58
CA GLY A 110 -1.54 -5.35 1.36
C GLY A 110 -1.95 -6.16 2.60
N PRO A 111 -1.66 -7.48 2.61
CA PRO A 111 -1.89 -8.33 3.77
C PRO A 111 -0.95 -7.96 4.93
N LEU A 112 -1.41 -8.22 6.16
CA LEU A 112 -0.71 -7.81 7.39
C LEU A 112 0.44 -8.72 7.81
N THR A 113 0.87 -9.65 6.95
CA THR A 113 1.91 -10.66 7.22
C THR A 113 3.20 -10.06 7.77
N ASN A 114 3.75 -9.05 7.09
CA ASN A 114 4.99 -8.39 7.52
C ASN A 114 4.81 -7.63 8.84
N ILE A 115 3.64 -7.01 9.05
CA ILE A 115 3.34 -6.22 10.26
C ILE A 115 3.20 -7.12 11.48
N ALA A 116 2.48 -8.24 11.34
CA ALA A 116 2.34 -9.25 12.40
C ALA A 116 3.72 -9.79 12.79
N ALA A 117 4.55 -10.18 11.81
CA ALA A 117 5.90 -10.65 12.07
C ALA A 117 6.79 -9.59 12.76
N ALA A 118 6.66 -8.31 12.39
CA ALA A 118 7.38 -7.23 13.05
C ALA A 118 6.92 -7.01 14.50
N LEU A 119 5.63 -7.13 14.79
CA LEU A 119 5.07 -7.05 16.15
C LEU A 119 5.52 -8.23 17.02
N ARG A 120 5.64 -9.45 16.47
CA ARG A 120 6.23 -10.60 17.17
C ARG A 120 7.70 -10.37 17.52
N LEU A 121 8.46 -9.81 16.57
CA LEU A 121 9.88 -9.52 16.75
C LEU A 121 10.13 -8.40 17.77
N ASP A 122 9.29 -7.36 17.76
CA ASP A 122 9.41 -6.20 18.62
C ASP A 122 8.04 -5.73 19.13
N PRO A 123 7.51 -6.37 20.21
CA PRO A 123 6.20 -6.02 20.77
C PRO A 123 6.04 -4.54 21.17
N PRO A 124 7.09 -3.81 21.63
CA PRO A 124 7.04 -2.36 21.78
C PRO A 124 6.65 -1.56 20.53
N LEU A 125 6.70 -2.13 19.32
CA LEU A 125 6.24 -1.52 18.08
C LEU A 125 4.81 -0.97 18.20
N ALA A 126 3.93 -1.72 18.87
CA ALA A 126 2.54 -1.33 19.11
C ALA A 126 2.38 0.02 19.82
N ARG A 127 3.40 0.50 20.55
CA ARG A 127 3.35 1.80 21.25
C ARG A 127 4.00 2.96 20.49
N ARG A 128 4.84 2.66 19.50
CA ARG A 128 5.61 3.68 18.74
C ARG A 128 5.11 3.89 17.31
N ALA A 129 4.32 2.95 16.79
CA ALA A 129 3.77 3.04 15.45
C ALA A 129 2.25 3.27 15.46
N MET A 130 1.76 3.98 14.45
CA MET A 130 0.36 3.99 14.05
C MET A 130 0.26 3.26 12.71
N LEU A 131 -0.69 2.33 12.61
CA LEU A 131 -1.01 1.60 11.40
C LEU A 131 -2.24 2.23 10.73
N VAL A 132 -2.14 2.50 9.43
CA VAL A 132 -3.25 2.83 8.55
C VAL A 132 -3.32 1.72 7.52
N TRP A 133 -4.43 1.00 7.47
CA TRP A 133 -4.54 -0.23 6.68
C TRP A 133 -5.75 -0.19 5.76
N VAL A 134 -5.52 -0.45 4.47
CA VAL A 134 -6.55 -0.77 3.48
C VAL A 134 -6.87 -2.24 3.62
N GLY A 135 -8.01 -2.55 4.22
CA GLY A 135 -8.41 -3.92 4.45
C GLY A 135 -9.55 -4.09 5.45
N GLY A 136 -10.15 -5.28 5.42
CA GLY A 136 -11.36 -5.61 6.14
C GLY A 136 -12.62 -4.85 5.68
N THR A 137 -13.70 -5.05 6.42
CA THR A 137 -15.06 -4.56 6.09
C THR A 137 -15.65 -3.76 7.26
N LEU A 138 -16.71 -2.98 7.02
CA LEU A 138 -17.42 -2.23 8.08
C LEU A 138 -18.32 -3.12 8.95
N ALA A 139 -18.87 -4.17 8.37
CA ALA A 139 -19.76 -5.13 9.03
C ALA A 139 -19.24 -6.56 8.83
N GLU A 140 -19.92 -7.56 9.40
CA GLU A 140 -19.85 -8.93 8.86
C GLU A 140 -20.44 -8.90 7.45
N ALA A 141 -19.62 -8.48 6.48
CA ALA A 141 -19.99 -8.48 5.09
C ALA A 141 -20.12 -9.93 4.64
N ASP A 142 -21.15 -10.23 3.86
CA ASP A 142 -21.35 -11.56 3.26
C ASP A 142 -20.19 -11.99 2.33
N ARG A 143 -19.29 -11.06 2.02
CA ARG A 143 -18.09 -11.24 1.21
C ARG A 143 -16.88 -10.89 2.06
N GLY A 144 -15.87 -11.76 2.00
CA GLY A 144 -14.57 -11.48 2.58
C GLY A 144 -13.84 -10.34 1.86
N GLU A 145 -12.72 -9.92 2.41
CA GLU A 145 -11.91 -8.82 1.91
C GLU A 145 -10.49 -9.32 1.60
N TYR A 146 -9.96 -8.92 0.44
CA TYR A 146 -8.76 -9.52 -0.13
C TYR A 146 -7.56 -9.53 0.83
N ASN A 147 -7.19 -8.37 1.38
CA ASN A 147 -6.02 -8.25 2.24
C ASN A 147 -6.17 -8.99 3.56
N SER A 148 -7.37 -8.94 4.17
CA SER A 148 -7.64 -9.68 5.40
C SER A 148 -7.70 -11.19 5.16
N ASP A 149 -8.26 -11.63 4.05
CA ASP A 149 -8.46 -13.05 3.73
C ASP A 149 -7.16 -13.72 3.30
N THR A 150 -6.25 -12.97 2.67
CA THR A 150 -4.93 -13.46 2.24
C THR A 150 -4.11 -13.98 3.44
N ASP A 151 -4.14 -13.28 4.58
CA ASP A 151 -3.51 -13.73 5.82
C ASP A 151 -4.39 -13.41 7.05
N LEU A 152 -5.44 -14.23 7.21
CA LEU A 152 -6.43 -14.05 8.27
C LEU A 152 -5.83 -14.15 9.68
N ASP A 153 -4.83 -15.01 9.86
CA ASP A 153 -4.15 -15.18 11.15
C ASP A 153 -3.33 -13.92 11.49
N ALA A 154 -2.57 -13.38 10.53
CA ALA A 154 -1.85 -12.13 10.72
C ALA A 154 -2.80 -10.95 10.96
N ALA A 155 -3.90 -10.86 10.21
CA ALA A 155 -4.91 -9.82 10.42
C ALA A 155 -5.51 -9.90 11.84
N THR A 156 -5.89 -11.09 12.28
CA THR A 156 -6.41 -11.34 13.64
C THR A 156 -5.40 -10.93 14.71
N GLU A 157 -4.13 -11.30 14.53
CA GLU A 157 -3.05 -10.97 15.46
C GLU A 157 -2.82 -9.46 15.55
N VAL A 158 -2.73 -8.77 14.42
CA VAL A 158 -2.50 -7.31 14.39
C VAL A 158 -3.67 -6.56 15.02
N LEU A 159 -4.91 -6.96 14.73
CA LEU A 159 -6.11 -6.38 15.34
C LEU A 159 -6.12 -6.55 16.87
N ALA A 160 -5.57 -7.66 17.38
CA ALA A 160 -5.46 -7.93 18.82
C ALA A 160 -4.20 -7.31 19.48
N SER A 161 -3.24 -6.79 18.70
CA SER A 161 -1.92 -6.36 19.19
C SER A 161 -1.93 -5.09 20.05
N GLY A 162 -3.01 -4.31 19.99
CA GLY A 162 -3.10 -3.01 20.65
C GLY A 162 -2.35 -1.88 19.94
N ILE A 163 -1.82 -2.11 18.73
CA ILE A 163 -1.29 -1.04 17.87
C ILE A 163 -2.40 -0.02 17.55
N PRO A 164 -2.13 1.30 17.65
CA PRO A 164 -3.04 2.31 17.13
C PRO A 164 -3.35 2.08 15.65
N LEU A 165 -4.59 1.68 15.35
CA LEU A 165 -5.02 1.32 14.00
C LEU A 165 -6.10 2.26 13.47
N VAL A 166 -5.91 2.71 12.23
CA VAL A 166 -6.94 3.29 11.36
C VAL A 166 -7.22 2.28 10.26
N ARG A 167 -8.45 1.75 10.22
CA ARG A 167 -8.87 0.81 9.18
C ARG A 167 -9.64 1.53 8.09
N ILE A 168 -9.28 1.29 6.83
CA ILE A 168 -9.97 1.78 5.64
C ILE A 168 -10.58 0.54 4.98
N PRO A 169 -11.87 0.28 5.21
CA PRO A 169 -12.52 -0.95 4.79
C PRO A 169 -12.93 -0.91 3.31
N SER A 170 -13.30 -2.07 2.76
CA SER A 170 -13.68 -2.22 1.35
C SER A 170 -14.80 -1.29 0.90
N GLU A 171 -15.77 -0.99 1.78
CA GLU A 171 -16.86 -0.05 1.48
C GLU A 171 -16.39 1.40 1.32
N GLU A 172 -15.19 1.74 1.80
CA GLU A 172 -14.55 3.03 1.61
C GLU A 172 -13.57 3.02 0.46
N TYR A 173 -12.58 2.11 0.45
CA TYR A 173 -11.51 2.17 -0.54
C TYR A 173 -12.02 1.86 -1.96
N SER A 174 -13.07 1.02 -2.09
CA SER A 174 -13.68 0.73 -3.40
C SER A 174 -14.38 1.93 -4.05
N ARG A 175 -14.60 3.01 -3.30
CA ARG A 175 -15.14 4.27 -3.83
C ARG A 175 -14.09 5.07 -4.59
N MET A 176 -12.81 4.79 -4.37
CA MET A 176 -11.71 5.41 -5.10
C MET A 176 -11.67 4.83 -6.51
N THR A 177 -12.49 5.37 -7.40
CA THR A 177 -12.57 4.93 -8.80
C THR A 177 -12.23 6.06 -9.75
N ILE A 178 -11.51 5.72 -10.82
CA ILE A 178 -11.05 6.66 -11.86
C ILE A 178 -11.52 6.16 -13.22
N ALA A 179 -11.88 7.07 -14.11
CA ALA A 179 -12.26 6.71 -15.47
C ALA A 179 -11.07 6.08 -16.23
N VAL A 180 -11.32 4.98 -16.94
CA VAL A 180 -10.29 4.36 -17.79
C VAL A 180 -9.77 5.33 -18.84
N ASP A 181 -10.62 6.23 -19.34
CA ASP A 181 -10.20 7.27 -20.29
C ASP A 181 -9.26 8.29 -19.65
N ALA A 182 -9.41 8.60 -18.36
CA ALA A 182 -8.48 9.48 -17.64
C ALA A 182 -7.11 8.79 -17.47
N VAL A 183 -7.10 7.48 -17.20
CA VAL A 183 -5.84 6.70 -17.17
C VAL A 183 -5.13 6.73 -18.53
N LYS A 184 -5.88 6.48 -19.62
CA LYS A 184 -5.34 6.42 -20.99
C LYS A 184 -4.84 7.75 -21.53
N ASN A 185 -5.56 8.85 -21.23
CA ASN A 185 -5.33 10.13 -21.89
C ASN A 185 -4.67 11.17 -20.99
N GLU A 186 -4.91 11.12 -19.68
CA GLU A 186 -4.40 12.10 -18.74
C GLU A 186 -3.17 11.53 -18.02
N LEU A 187 -3.31 10.44 -17.27
CA LEU A 187 -2.20 9.83 -16.53
C LEU A 187 -1.08 9.38 -17.46
N ALA A 188 -1.42 8.77 -18.60
CA ALA A 188 -0.40 8.33 -19.55
C ALA A 188 0.40 9.49 -20.16
N ALA A 189 -0.18 10.69 -20.23
CA ALA A 189 0.41 11.84 -20.90
C ALA A 189 1.11 12.83 -19.95
N VAL A 190 0.85 12.76 -18.65
CA VAL A 190 1.30 13.79 -17.69
C VAL A 190 2.80 13.76 -17.44
N SER A 191 3.43 12.59 -17.43
CA SER A 191 4.87 12.42 -17.22
C SER A 191 5.33 11.00 -17.60
N ALA A 192 6.64 10.75 -17.61
CA ALA A 192 7.18 9.40 -17.82
C ALA A 192 6.70 8.41 -16.72
N VAL A 193 6.64 8.88 -15.47
CA VAL A 193 6.10 8.10 -14.34
C VAL A 193 4.61 7.80 -14.57
N GLY A 194 3.82 8.81 -14.98
CA GLY A 194 2.40 8.62 -15.29
C GLY A 194 2.17 7.60 -16.42
N SER A 195 2.96 7.69 -17.49
CA SER A 195 2.95 6.73 -18.60
C SER A 195 3.20 5.29 -18.13
N TRP A 196 4.25 5.08 -17.34
CA TRP A 196 4.61 3.76 -16.81
C TRP A 196 3.56 3.16 -15.86
N LEU A 197 2.90 4.00 -15.05
CA LEU A 197 1.79 3.60 -14.19
C LEU A 197 0.54 3.26 -15.01
N ALA A 198 0.21 4.07 -16.01
CA ALA A 198 -0.94 3.84 -16.89
C ALA A 198 -0.81 2.53 -17.66
N GLU A 199 0.38 2.19 -18.17
CA GLU A 199 0.64 0.90 -18.82
C GLU A 199 0.28 -0.28 -17.91
N ARG A 200 0.67 -0.22 -16.64
CA ARG A 200 0.40 -1.29 -15.66
C ARG A 200 -1.07 -1.39 -15.28
N LEU A 201 -1.73 -0.26 -15.03
CA LEU A 201 -3.17 -0.22 -14.72
C LEU A 201 -4.03 -0.77 -15.86
N LEU A 202 -3.56 -0.65 -17.11
CA LEU A 202 -4.28 -1.12 -18.29
C LEU A 202 -3.91 -2.55 -18.69
N ASP A 203 -2.80 -3.09 -18.16
CA ASP A 203 -2.35 -4.48 -18.36
C ASP A 203 -3.00 -5.40 -17.32
N VAL A 204 -4.28 -5.70 -17.54
CA VAL A 204 -5.07 -6.53 -16.62
C VAL A 204 -4.97 -8.03 -16.96
N PRO A 205 -5.05 -8.93 -15.97
CA PRO A 205 -5.05 -10.37 -16.21
C PRO A 205 -6.18 -10.81 -17.16
N PRO A 206 -6.05 -11.97 -17.84
CA PRO A 206 -7.03 -12.44 -18.84
C PRO A 206 -8.45 -12.63 -18.31
N PHE A 207 -8.62 -12.81 -17.00
CA PHE A 207 -9.91 -12.98 -16.34
C PHE A 207 -10.58 -11.65 -15.93
N VAL A 208 -9.89 -10.52 -16.10
CA VAL A 208 -10.41 -9.18 -15.80
C VAL A 208 -10.82 -8.49 -17.09
N GLN A 209 -12.01 -7.86 -17.08
CA GLN A 209 -12.45 -6.98 -18.15
C GLN A 209 -12.40 -5.54 -17.68
N LEU A 210 -11.65 -4.69 -18.39
CA LEU A 210 -11.63 -3.25 -18.14
C LEU A 210 -13.02 -2.66 -18.40
N GLY A 211 -13.62 -2.09 -17.35
CA GLY A 211 -14.88 -1.35 -17.42
C GLY A 211 -14.68 0.10 -17.87
N GLY A 212 -15.67 0.96 -17.63
CA GLY A 212 -15.53 2.42 -17.80
C GLY A 212 -14.67 3.08 -16.72
N THR A 213 -14.48 2.39 -15.60
CA THR A 213 -13.71 2.85 -14.44
C THR A 213 -12.80 1.73 -13.91
N LEU A 214 -11.71 2.14 -13.28
CA LEU A 214 -10.78 1.32 -12.49
C LEU A 214 -10.86 1.74 -11.03
N THR A 215 -10.63 0.82 -10.11
CA THR A 215 -10.48 1.12 -8.67
C THR A 215 -9.02 1.37 -8.37
N LEU A 216 -8.71 2.44 -7.64
CA LEU A 216 -7.38 2.74 -7.09
C LEU A 216 -7.45 2.72 -5.57
N GLY A 217 -7.84 1.57 -5.00
CA GLY A 217 -8.18 1.41 -3.59
C GLY A 217 -7.06 1.88 -2.67
N ASP A 218 -5.82 1.55 -2.98
CA ASP A 218 -4.66 1.90 -2.15
C ASP A 218 -4.34 3.39 -2.11
N SER A 219 -4.80 4.16 -3.09
CA SER A 219 -4.54 5.60 -3.16
C SER A 219 -5.19 6.35 -1.99
N VAL A 220 -6.18 5.76 -1.32
CA VAL A 220 -6.77 6.33 -0.09
C VAL A 220 -5.76 6.48 1.06
N LEU A 221 -4.69 5.69 1.09
CA LEU A 221 -3.61 5.79 2.09
C LEU A 221 -2.95 7.17 2.08
N VAL A 222 -2.91 7.83 0.91
CA VAL A 222 -2.30 9.15 0.73
C VAL A 222 -2.97 10.22 1.60
N ALA A 223 -4.27 10.07 1.90
CA ALA A 223 -5.00 11.00 2.78
C ALA A 223 -4.47 11.01 4.24
N PHE A 224 -3.72 9.96 4.62
CA PHE A 224 -3.19 9.77 5.96
C PHE A 224 -1.69 10.04 6.06
N LEU A 225 -1.04 10.35 4.92
CA LEU A 225 0.34 10.80 4.92
C LEU A 225 0.42 12.21 5.54
N PRO A 226 1.28 12.44 6.55
CA PRO A 226 1.61 13.79 7.00
C PRO A 226 2.41 14.49 5.91
N GLY A 227 1.74 15.27 5.06
CA GLY A 227 2.35 15.95 3.90
C GLY A 227 2.68 17.43 4.13
N VAL A 228 3.44 18.00 3.18
CA VAL A 228 3.96 19.38 3.19
C VAL A 228 2.86 20.43 2.97
N ASP A 229 1.82 20.10 2.20
CA ASP A 229 0.82 21.09 1.73
C ASP A 229 -0.65 20.78 2.12
N ALA A 230 -0.90 19.72 2.88
CA ALA A 230 -2.22 19.48 3.49
C ALA A 230 -2.06 18.75 4.82
N PRO A 231 -2.81 19.14 5.87
CA PRO A 231 -2.74 18.47 7.15
C PRO A 231 -3.15 17.01 6.97
N ALA A 232 -2.31 16.08 7.43
CA ALA A 232 -2.68 14.67 7.54
C ALA A 232 -4.03 14.56 8.26
N ARG A 233 -4.90 13.69 7.75
CA ARG A 233 -6.17 13.43 8.43
C ARG A 233 -5.87 12.82 9.80
N ARG A 234 -6.19 13.57 10.86
CA ARG A 234 -6.08 13.06 12.23
C ARG A 234 -7.33 12.25 12.53
N VAL A 235 -7.19 10.93 12.47
CA VAL A 235 -8.22 9.99 12.89
C VAL A 235 -7.82 9.41 14.25
N ALA A 236 -8.77 9.31 15.16
CA ALA A 236 -8.52 8.69 16.46
C ALA A 236 -8.23 7.18 16.25
N PRO A 237 -7.24 6.60 16.94
CA PRO A 237 -7.01 5.16 16.91
C PRO A 237 -8.29 4.36 17.23
N GLY A 238 -8.53 3.27 16.51
CA GLY A 238 -9.73 2.43 16.66
C GLY A 238 -10.92 2.86 15.79
N THR A 239 -10.72 3.79 14.86
CA THR A 239 -11.77 4.27 13.95
C THR A 239 -11.72 3.53 12.62
N ALA A 240 -12.87 3.05 12.14
CA ALA A 240 -13.06 2.69 10.74
C ALA A 240 -13.42 3.96 9.94
N VAL A 241 -12.66 4.22 8.88
CA VAL A 241 -12.86 5.38 8.00
C VAL A 241 -14.01 5.08 7.04
N HIS A 242 -15.04 5.93 7.01
CA HIS A 242 -16.16 5.78 6.07
C HIS A 242 -16.77 7.11 5.66
N GLY A 243 -16.89 7.35 4.35
CA GLY A 243 -17.38 8.58 3.73
C GLY A 243 -16.46 9.77 3.95
N GLN A 244 -15.15 9.53 4.05
CA GLN A 244 -14.20 10.48 4.61
C GLN A 244 -13.01 10.79 3.69
N VAL A 245 -12.78 9.98 2.66
CA VAL A 245 -11.72 10.20 1.68
C VAL A 245 -12.31 10.84 0.42
N ASP A 246 -11.75 11.98 0.02
CA ASP A 246 -12.12 12.67 -1.23
C ASP A 246 -11.23 12.15 -2.37
N GLY A 247 -11.72 11.15 -3.09
CA GLY A 247 -10.98 10.52 -4.18
C GLY A 247 -10.68 11.45 -5.36
N ALA A 248 -11.58 12.40 -5.66
CA ALA A 248 -11.36 13.37 -6.73
C ALA A 248 -10.21 14.33 -6.37
N ALA A 249 -10.20 14.82 -5.12
CA ALA A 249 -9.10 15.66 -4.65
C ALA A 249 -7.75 14.94 -4.64
N LEU A 250 -7.73 13.63 -4.30
CA LEU A 250 -6.52 12.81 -4.37
C LEU A 250 -6.03 12.65 -5.82
N TRP A 251 -6.93 12.37 -6.75
CA TRP A 251 -6.58 12.28 -8.17
C TRP A 251 -6.00 13.59 -8.72
N ASP A 252 -6.68 14.70 -8.48
CA ASP A 252 -6.21 16.02 -8.91
C ASP A 252 -4.84 16.34 -8.31
N ASP A 253 -4.59 15.93 -7.06
CA ASP A 253 -3.28 16.09 -6.43
C ASP A 253 -2.20 15.23 -7.08
N LEU A 254 -2.47 13.95 -7.32
CA LEU A 254 -1.55 13.06 -8.02
C LEU A 254 -1.14 13.65 -9.38
N MET A 255 -2.12 14.08 -10.17
CA MET A 255 -1.88 14.66 -11.51
C MET A 255 -1.02 15.92 -11.44
N ARG A 256 -1.28 16.82 -10.47
CA ARG A 256 -0.44 18.01 -10.26
C ARG A 256 0.98 17.66 -9.88
N GLN A 257 1.17 16.72 -8.96
CA GLN A 257 2.49 16.31 -8.49
C GLN A 257 3.31 15.64 -9.60
N LEU A 258 2.69 14.77 -10.40
CA LEU A 258 3.35 14.13 -11.55
C LEU A 258 3.75 15.14 -12.63
N ALA A 259 2.91 16.14 -12.91
CA ALA A 259 3.23 17.21 -13.85
C ALA A 259 4.43 18.05 -13.39
N ALA A 260 4.52 18.35 -12.09
CA ALA A 260 5.62 19.12 -11.51
C ALA A 260 6.96 18.38 -11.55
N GLN A 261 6.95 17.04 -11.49
CA GLN A 261 8.18 16.22 -11.51
C GLN A 261 8.80 16.11 -12.90
N GLY A 262 8.00 16.25 -13.96
CA GLY A 262 8.47 16.25 -15.36
C GLY A 262 8.92 17.62 -15.91
N SER A 263 8.86 18.67 -15.08
CA SER A 263 9.25 20.05 -15.42
C SER A 263 10.70 20.34 -15.05
#